data_AF-A0A351ZXN4-F1
#
_entry.id   AF-A0A351ZXN4-F1
#
_cell.length_a   1.000
_cell.length_b   1.000
_cell.length_c   1.000
_cell.angle_alpha   90.00
_cell.angle_beta   90.00
_cell.angle_gamma   90.00
#
_symmetry.space_group_name_H-M   'P 1'
#
loop_
_entity.id
_entity.type
_entity.pdbx_description
1 polymer ?
#
loop_
_entity_poly.entity_id
_entity_poly.type
_entity_poly.pdbx_seq_one_letter_code
_entity_poly.pdbx_strand_id
1 'polypeptide(L)'
;GIQAIRHTLQPTIGLSYAPDLSDTTLGFYGTYTSPVTGQAITYSRFGSVGGLASRQTQMLVTGSFLNRVAIKTMQDDSVSKPIELFTLTLSTSYNMAADSLRLAPVFFNLRTPMLDALEFNMTGAFSAYDQVLSADPATGRPAWRDVNTSIIEAGKGLARLTSLNLQMGSRFSSDGVSPTQTGRSAQDTASTRDDLRSRFERRVNTLEQESDIFGDRSPGWSPLAMPWEVSGQIIYSLSRPNPELTSQSLQAVIRGSVSLTPTTRVGVSGTVDLLSGQLINPIIDVTKQIHCWYLTLNWVPVGFNRGFFLRFGASAAQLRDLVIPKQSTPLFR
;
A
#
# COMPACT_ATOMS: atom_id res chain seq x y z
N GLY A 1 -2.97 -14.12 -31.04
CA GLY A 1 -4.22 -13.33 -31.13
C GLY A 1 -5.08 -13.54 -29.89
N ILE A 2 -6.07 -12.68 -29.63
CA ILE A 2 -7.04 -12.88 -28.54
C ILE A 2 -8.04 -13.97 -28.98
N GLN A 3 -8.22 -15.01 -28.17
CA GLN A 3 -9.16 -16.09 -28.43
C GLN A 3 -10.55 -15.80 -27.86
N ALA A 4 -10.61 -15.32 -26.62
CA ALA A 4 -11.86 -15.06 -25.91
C ALA A 4 -11.66 -14.02 -24.81
N ILE A 5 -12.74 -13.33 -24.46
CA ILE A 5 -12.84 -12.45 -23.29
C ILE A 5 -13.78 -13.12 -22.29
N ARG A 6 -13.35 -13.25 -21.04
CA ARG A 6 -14.16 -13.75 -19.93
C ARG A 6 -14.45 -12.60 -18.99
N HIS A 7 -15.72 -12.31 -18.80
CA HIS A 7 -16.21 -11.42 -17.76
C HIS A 7 -16.81 -12.24 -16.62
N THR A 8 -16.37 -12.00 -15.39
CA THR A 8 -16.93 -12.61 -14.18
C THR A 8 -17.52 -11.52 -13.31
N LEU A 9 -18.81 -11.65 -13.01
CA LEU A 9 -19.57 -10.72 -12.20
C LEU A 9 -20.04 -11.46 -10.95
N GLN A 10 -19.63 -10.97 -9.78
CA GLN A 10 -19.95 -11.58 -8.49
C GLN A 10 -20.51 -10.52 -7.53
N PRO A 11 -21.84 -10.42 -7.44
CA PRO A 11 -22.50 -9.60 -6.43
C PRO A 11 -22.55 -10.36 -5.11
N THR A 12 -22.28 -9.68 -4.01
CA THR A 12 -22.51 -10.17 -2.65
C THR A 12 -23.37 -9.17 -1.90
N ILE A 13 -24.42 -9.67 -1.26
CA ILE A 13 -25.35 -8.88 -0.47
C ILE A 13 -25.36 -9.47 0.93
N GLY A 14 -25.10 -8.63 1.93
CA GLY A 14 -25.18 -8.99 3.35
C GLY A 14 -26.27 -8.19 4.04
N LEU A 15 -26.92 -8.79 5.02
CA LEU A 15 -27.85 -8.11 5.92
C LEU A 15 -27.32 -8.25 7.34
N SER A 16 -27.18 -7.14 8.06
CA SER A 16 -26.86 -7.13 9.48
C SER A 16 -27.83 -6.23 10.23
N TYR A 17 -28.33 -6.72 11.36
CA TYR A 17 -29.23 -5.98 12.25
C TYR A 17 -28.61 -5.89 13.64
N ALA A 18 -28.56 -4.68 14.17
CA ALA A 18 -28.18 -4.40 15.55
C ALA A 18 -29.35 -3.64 16.21
N PRO A 19 -30.03 -4.23 17.21
CA PRO A 19 -31.10 -3.54 17.92
C PRO A 19 -30.55 -2.43 18.82
N ASP A 20 -31.39 -1.43 19.12
CA ASP A 20 -31.12 -0.51 20.21
C ASP A 20 -31.29 -1.21 21.56
N LEU A 21 -30.24 -1.18 22.37
CA LEU A 21 -30.19 -1.74 23.72
C LEU A 21 -30.02 -0.65 24.78
N SER A 22 -30.28 0.62 24.42
CA SER A 22 -30.16 1.78 25.31
C SER A 22 -31.19 1.84 26.44
N ASP A 23 -32.24 1.02 26.35
CA ASP A 23 -33.26 0.91 27.39
C ASP A 23 -32.63 0.47 28.73
N THR A 24 -32.86 1.28 29.77
CA THR A 24 -32.34 1.05 31.11
C THR A 24 -32.93 -0.19 31.77
N THR A 25 -34.09 -0.67 31.32
CA THR A 25 -34.73 -1.91 31.79
C THR A 25 -33.94 -3.17 31.41
N LEU A 26 -33.18 -3.12 30.31
CA LEU A 26 -32.34 -4.21 29.84
C LEU A 26 -31.04 -4.35 30.64
N GLY A 27 -30.75 -3.42 31.55
CA GLY A 27 -29.59 -3.48 32.44
C GLY A 27 -28.26 -3.12 31.80
N PHE A 28 -28.20 -2.82 30.50
CA PHE A 28 -26.98 -2.41 29.80
C PHE A 28 -26.60 -0.96 30.06
N TYR A 29 -27.58 -0.09 30.29
CA TYR A 29 -27.38 1.34 30.53
C TYR A 29 -27.94 1.77 31.89
N GLY A 30 -27.37 2.86 32.40
CA GLY A 30 -27.87 3.59 33.56
C GLY A 30 -28.00 5.07 33.23
N THR A 31 -28.82 5.78 34.00
CA THR A 31 -28.98 7.23 33.88
C THR A 31 -28.66 7.89 35.22
N TYR A 32 -27.90 8.97 35.21
CA TYR A 32 -27.74 9.84 36.37
C TYR A 32 -27.98 11.29 35.96
N THR A 33 -28.46 12.11 36.89
CA THR A 33 -28.64 13.54 36.65
C THR A 33 -27.32 14.26 36.91
N SER A 34 -26.80 14.96 35.91
CA SER A 34 -25.59 15.76 36.06
C SER A 34 -25.83 16.89 37.06
N PRO A 35 -25.06 16.97 38.16
CA PRO A 35 -25.22 18.04 39.16
C PRO A 35 -24.82 19.42 38.62
N VAL A 36 -24.11 19.48 37.49
CA VAL A 36 -23.65 20.74 36.87
C VAL A 36 -24.65 21.28 35.85
N THR A 37 -25.27 20.40 35.05
CA THR A 37 -26.16 20.80 33.95
C THR A 37 -27.63 20.49 34.20
N GLY A 38 -27.95 19.73 35.25
CA GLY A 38 -29.30 19.25 35.53
C GLY A 38 -29.83 18.23 34.51
N GLN A 39 -29.03 17.85 33.51
CA GLN A 39 -29.46 16.94 32.44
C GLN A 39 -29.26 15.47 32.83
N ALA A 40 -30.18 14.62 32.39
CA ALA A 40 -30.06 13.18 32.52
C ALA A 40 -29.01 12.66 31.53
N ILE A 41 -27.87 12.17 32.04
CA ILE A 41 -26.80 11.58 31.25
C ILE A 41 -26.94 10.06 31.32
N THR A 42 -27.04 9.42 30.15
CA THR A 42 -27.06 7.97 30.01
C THR A 42 -25.62 7.45 29.84
N TYR A 43 -25.23 6.47 30.66
CA TYR A 43 -23.90 5.84 30.61
C TYR A 43 -24.01 4.31 30.43
N SER A 44 -23.01 3.72 29.76
CA SER A 44 -22.88 2.27 29.64
C SER A 44 -22.36 1.68 30.94
N ARG A 45 -23.03 0.67 31.49
CA ARG A 45 -22.57 -0.01 32.72
C ARG A 45 -21.33 -0.88 32.48
N PHE A 46 -21.07 -1.25 31.22
CA PHE A 46 -19.98 -2.14 30.82
C PHE A 46 -18.76 -1.40 30.24
N GLY A 47 -18.73 -0.06 30.32
CA GLY A 47 -17.61 0.76 29.84
C GLY A 47 -17.40 0.69 28.32
N SER A 48 -16.22 1.13 27.86
CA SER A 48 -15.79 1.01 26.44
C SER A 48 -15.25 -0.37 26.08
N VAL A 49 -15.13 -1.26 27.07
CA VAL A 49 -14.52 -2.58 26.95
C VAL A 49 -15.56 -3.55 26.40
N GLY A 50 -15.83 -3.45 25.10
CA GLY A 50 -16.49 -4.50 24.35
C GLY A 50 -17.67 -4.09 23.46
N GLY A 51 -18.13 -2.84 23.50
CA GLY A 51 -19.22 -2.39 22.60
C GLY A 51 -20.47 -3.28 22.63
N LEU A 52 -20.71 -3.97 23.76
CA LEU A 52 -21.64 -5.10 23.88
C LEU A 52 -23.10 -4.69 23.72
N ALA A 53 -23.41 -3.41 23.89
CA ALA A 53 -24.75 -2.87 23.72
C ALA A 53 -24.70 -1.68 22.75
N SER A 54 -25.52 -1.73 21.70
CA SER A 54 -25.71 -0.59 20.80
C SER A 54 -26.69 0.40 21.44
N ARG A 55 -26.48 1.71 21.20
CA ARG A 55 -27.42 2.77 21.62
C ARG A 55 -28.38 3.20 20.51
N GLN A 56 -28.29 2.55 19.36
CA GLN A 56 -29.04 2.91 18.17
C GLN A 56 -29.40 1.65 17.40
N THR A 57 -30.61 1.63 16.85
CA THR A 57 -31.01 0.57 15.94
C THR A 57 -30.28 0.79 14.62
N GLN A 58 -29.62 -0.25 14.12
CA GLN A 58 -28.96 -0.24 12.82
C GLN A 58 -29.45 -1.46 12.03
N MET A 59 -29.88 -1.21 10.79
CA MET A 59 -30.24 -2.29 9.86
C MET A 59 -29.49 -2.02 8.57
N LEU A 60 -28.35 -2.68 8.39
CA LEU A 60 -27.43 -2.44 7.30
C LEU A 60 -27.56 -3.53 6.23
N VAL A 61 -27.89 -3.12 5.02
CA VAL A 61 -27.76 -3.94 3.82
C VAL A 61 -26.42 -3.60 3.18
N THR A 62 -25.45 -4.50 3.23
CA THR A 62 -24.15 -4.32 2.55
C THR A 62 -24.23 -4.88 1.15
N GLY A 63 -23.71 -4.15 0.18
CA GLY A 63 -23.57 -4.58 -1.20
C GLY A 63 -22.12 -4.50 -1.63
N SER A 64 -21.59 -5.57 -2.20
CA SER A 64 -20.31 -5.56 -2.89
C SER A 64 -20.45 -6.22 -4.25
N PHE A 65 -19.78 -5.65 -5.24
CA PHE A 65 -19.87 -6.04 -6.63
C PHE A 65 -18.47 -6.18 -7.17
N LEU A 66 -18.06 -7.41 -7.43
CA LEU A 66 -16.79 -7.72 -8.05
C LEU A 66 -16.99 -7.94 -9.55
N ASN A 67 -16.24 -7.19 -10.34
CA ASN A 67 -16.21 -7.24 -11.78
C ASN A 67 -14.78 -7.58 -12.22
N ARG A 68 -14.59 -8.77 -12.77
CA ARG A 68 -13.28 -9.25 -13.22
C ARG A 68 -13.33 -9.53 -14.71
N VAL A 69 -12.39 -8.96 -15.46
CA VAL A 69 -12.24 -9.21 -16.90
C VAL A 69 -10.92 -9.90 -17.13
N ALA A 70 -10.94 -11.01 -17.87
CA ALA A 70 -9.77 -11.78 -18.26
C ALA A 70 -9.81 -12.09 -19.76
N ILE A 71 -8.66 -12.23 -20.39
CA ILE A 71 -8.54 -12.65 -21.78
C ILE A 71 -7.85 -14.00 -21.87
N LYS A 72 -8.26 -14.79 -22.86
CA LYS A 72 -7.56 -16.01 -23.25
C LYS A 72 -6.82 -15.73 -24.55
N THR A 73 -5.52 -15.97 -24.57
CA THR A 73 -4.69 -15.84 -25.77
C THR A 73 -4.69 -17.13 -26.57
N MET A 74 -4.62 -17.03 -27.90
CA MET A 74 -4.34 -18.16 -28.77
C MET A 74 -2.87 -18.54 -28.58
N GLN A 75 -2.64 -19.77 -28.14
CA GLN A 75 -1.30 -20.34 -27.97
C GLN A 75 -1.31 -21.68 -28.71
N ASP A 76 -0.40 -21.82 -29.68
CA ASP A 76 -0.47 -22.89 -30.69
C ASP A 76 -0.23 -24.30 -30.14
N ASP A 77 0.30 -24.46 -28.92
CA ASP A 77 0.66 -25.79 -28.40
C ASP A 77 0.59 -25.96 -26.86
N SER A 78 -0.05 -25.05 -26.13
CA SER A 78 -0.16 -25.16 -24.66
C SER A 78 -1.52 -24.72 -24.12
N VAL A 79 -1.88 -25.26 -22.93
CA VAL A 79 -3.11 -24.90 -22.21
C VAL A 79 -3.10 -23.41 -21.94
N SER A 80 -3.89 -22.66 -22.69
CA SER A 80 -3.91 -21.20 -22.63
C SER A 80 -4.53 -20.76 -21.30
N LYS A 81 -3.69 -20.23 -20.40
CA LYS A 81 -4.10 -19.67 -19.11
C LYS A 81 -4.80 -18.33 -19.31
N PRO A 82 -5.93 -18.06 -18.63
CA PRO A 82 -6.57 -16.75 -18.71
C PRO A 82 -5.69 -15.69 -18.03
N ILE A 83 -5.42 -14.60 -18.73
CA ILE A 83 -4.70 -13.43 -18.21
C ILE A 83 -5.75 -12.45 -17.71
N GLU A 84 -5.73 -12.14 -16.42
CA GLU A 84 -6.64 -11.15 -15.83
C GLU A 84 -6.22 -9.74 -16.26
N LEU A 85 -7.14 -9.02 -16.91
CA LEU A 85 -6.93 -7.63 -17.32
C LEU A 85 -7.04 -6.71 -16.12
N PHE A 86 -8.21 -6.71 -15.50
CA PHE A 86 -8.49 -5.91 -14.33
C PHE A 86 -9.53 -6.56 -13.43
N THR A 87 -9.51 -6.17 -12.17
CA THR A 87 -10.54 -6.45 -11.17
C THR A 87 -11.01 -5.12 -10.61
N LEU A 88 -12.30 -4.85 -10.75
CA LEU A 88 -13.00 -3.72 -10.16
C LEU A 88 -13.94 -4.24 -9.07
N THR A 89 -13.72 -3.82 -7.84
CA THR A 89 -14.64 -4.05 -6.73
C THR A 89 -15.33 -2.75 -6.39
N LEU A 90 -16.65 -2.75 -6.34
CA LEU A 90 -17.49 -1.65 -5.88
C LEU A 90 -18.19 -2.10 -4.60
N SER A 91 -18.17 -1.31 -3.54
CA SER A 91 -18.86 -1.64 -2.29
C SER A 91 -19.60 -0.43 -1.71
N THR A 92 -20.75 -0.70 -1.13
CA THR A 92 -21.58 0.30 -0.47
C THR A 92 -22.42 -0.39 0.61
N SER A 93 -23.11 0.39 1.42
CA SER A 93 -24.05 -0.11 2.40
C SER A 93 -25.23 0.82 2.53
N TYR A 94 -26.39 0.26 2.88
CA TYR A 94 -27.63 1.00 3.04
C TYR A 94 -28.18 0.76 4.44
N ASN A 95 -28.23 1.80 5.27
CA ASN A 95 -28.80 1.75 6.60
C ASN A 95 -30.31 2.05 6.56
N MET A 96 -31.12 1.00 6.62
CA MET A 96 -32.58 1.08 6.59
C MET A 96 -33.16 1.73 7.85
N ALA A 97 -32.43 1.70 8.98
CA ALA A 97 -32.88 2.24 10.25
C ALA A 97 -32.55 3.75 10.43
N ALA A 98 -31.81 4.36 9.51
CA ALA A 98 -31.44 5.78 9.61
C ALA A 98 -32.54 6.72 9.08
N ASP A 99 -32.73 7.85 9.75
CA ASP A 99 -33.71 8.88 9.36
C ASP A 99 -33.32 9.61 8.06
N SER A 100 -32.02 9.81 7.84
CA SER A 100 -31.46 10.47 6.66
C SER A 100 -30.11 9.87 6.26
N LEU A 101 -29.64 10.16 5.04
CA LEU A 101 -28.33 9.71 4.54
C LEU A 101 -28.15 8.18 4.62
N ARG A 102 -29.21 7.45 4.25
CA ARG A 102 -29.26 6.00 4.38
C ARG A 102 -28.21 5.26 3.55
N LEU A 103 -27.79 5.78 2.40
CA LEU A 103 -26.81 5.17 1.52
C LEU A 103 -25.38 5.61 1.87
N ALA A 104 -24.52 4.70 2.29
CA ALA A 104 -23.11 5.00 2.50
C ALA A 104 -22.39 5.31 1.18
N PRO A 105 -21.26 6.05 1.22
CA PRO A 105 -20.42 6.26 0.05
C PRO A 105 -20.10 4.96 -0.68
N VAL A 106 -20.10 5.02 -2.01
CA VAL A 106 -19.69 3.91 -2.87
C VAL A 106 -18.17 3.93 -2.96
N PHE A 107 -17.54 2.93 -2.36
CA PHE A 107 -16.11 2.70 -2.46
C PHE A 107 -15.84 1.88 -3.72
N PHE A 108 -14.74 2.18 -4.40
CA PHE A 108 -14.26 1.37 -5.50
C PHE A 108 -12.78 1.05 -5.36
N ASN A 109 -12.39 -0.09 -5.88
CA ASN A 109 -11.01 -0.53 -5.98
C ASN A 109 -10.79 -1.19 -7.35
N LEU A 110 -9.98 -0.57 -8.18
CA LEU A 110 -9.56 -1.06 -9.48
C LEU A 110 -8.10 -1.51 -9.41
N ARG A 111 -7.84 -2.76 -9.76
CA ARG A 111 -6.51 -3.37 -9.84
C ARG A 111 -6.29 -3.99 -11.21
N THR A 112 -5.12 -3.78 -11.81
CA THR A 112 -4.80 -4.29 -13.15
C THR A 112 -3.58 -5.21 -13.09
N PRO A 113 -3.76 -6.54 -12.93
CA PRO A 113 -2.64 -7.48 -12.80
C PRO A 113 -1.98 -7.88 -14.14
N MET A 114 -2.55 -7.50 -15.29
CA MET A 114 -2.04 -7.92 -16.61
C MET A 114 -0.63 -7.43 -16.93
N LEU A 115 -0.23 -6.29 -16.37
CA LEU A 115 1.06 -5.71 -16.69
C LEU A 115 2.08 -6.23 -15.67
N ASP A 116 2.76 -7.33 -15.99
CA ASP A 116 3.87 -7.86 -15.18
C ASP A 116 4.95 -6.79 -14.90
N ALA A 117 5.04 -5.79 -15.78
CA ALA A 117 5.90 -4.63 -15.64
C ALA A 117 5.33 -3.48 -14.80
N LEU A 118 4.01 -3.38 -14.68
CA LEU A 118 3.33 -2.21 -14.14
C LEU A 118 2.26 -2.63 -13.12
N GLU A 119 2.52 -2.33 -11.86
CA GLU A 119 1.50 -2.40 -10.82
C GLU A 119 0.59 -1.17 -10.93
N PHE A 120 -0.71 -1.37 -11.14
CA PHE A 120 -1.70 -0.29 -11.12
C PHE A 120 -2.81 -0.63 -10.12
N ASN A 121 -3.00 0.26 -9.15
CA ASN A 121 -4.08 0.21 -8.18
C ASN A 121 -4.73 1.60 -8.06
N MET A 122 -6.05 1.64 -8.11
CA MET A 122 -6.82 2.88 -7.96
C MET A 122 -7.99 2.63 -7.02
N THR A 123 -7.99 3.32 -5.90
CA THR A 123 -9.07 3.28 -4.90
C THR A 123 -9.72 4.64 -4.77
N GLY A 124 -11.00 4.67 -4.45
CA GLY A 124 -11.68 5.94 -4.22
C GLY A 124 -13.06 5.75 -3.64
N ALA A 125 -13.70 6.87 -3.35
CA ALA A 125 -15.03 6.90 -2.80
C ALA A 125 -15.88 7.98 -3.48
N PHE A 126 -17.13 7.62 -3.74
CA PHE A 126 -18.15 8.52 -4.26
C PHE A 126 -19.27 8.67 -3.24
N SER A 127 -19.70 9.91 -2.97
CA SER A 127 -20.94 10.19 -2.24
C SER A 127 -22.07 10.45 -3.22
N ALA A 128 -23.24 9.88 -2.94
CA ALA A 128 -24.47 10.11 -3.71
C ALA A 128 -25.20 11.39 -3.28
N TYR A 129 -24.80 12.00 -2.17
CA TYR A 129 -25.49 13.14 -1.57
C TYR A 129 -24.85 14.47 -1.96
N ASP A 130 -25.71 15.47 -2.11
CA ASP A 130 -25.29 16.86 -2.26
C ASP A 130 -24.80 17.43 -0.91
N GLN A 131 -24.01 18.49 -0.99
CA GLN A 131 -23.52 19.22 0.18
C GLN A 131 -24.00 20.66 0.15
N VAL A 132 -24.47 21.12 1.30
CA VAL A 132 -24.83 22.52 1.52
C VAL A 132 -24.07 23.08 2.70
N LEU A 133 -23.82 24.39 2.65
CA LEU A 133 -23.29 25.12 3.78
C LEU A 133 -24.44 25.36 4.77
N SER A 134 -24.39 24.71 5.93
CA SER A 134 -25.38 24.88 7.00
C SER A 134 -24.68 25.36 8.27
N ALA A 135 -25.32 26.20 9.06
CA ALA A 135 -24.81 26.56 10.38
C ALA A 135 -24.80 25.32 11.27
N ASP A 136 -23.66 25.04 11.91
CA ASP A 136 -23.54 23.96 12.88
C ASP A 136 -24.38 24.30 14.12
N PRO A 137 -25.35 23.45 14.53
CA PRO A 137 -26.17 23.70 15.71
C PRO A 137 -25.37 23.86 17.01
N ALA A 138 -24.15 23.29 17.08
CA ALA A 138 -23.33 23.34 18.28
C ALA A 138 -22.39 24.56 18.34
N THR A 139 -21.96 25.09 17.19
CA THR A 139 -20.94 26.17 17.15
C THR A 139 -21.39 27.43 16.42
N GLY A 140 -22.54 27.40 15.74
CA GLY A 140 -23.07 28.51 14.94
C GLY A 140 -22.23 28.84 13.70
N ARG A 141 -21.13 28.11 13.45
CA ARG A 141 -20.25 28.34 12.31
C ARG A 141 -20.80 27.65 11.07
N PRO A 142 -20.67 28.26 9.87
CA PRO A 142 -21.04 27.59 8.64
C PRO A 142 -20.15 26.37 8.43
N ALA A 143 -20.76 25.21 8.27
CA ALA A 143 -20.09 23.94 8.01
C ALA A 143 -20.79 23.20 6.87
N TRP A 144 -20.01 22.61 5.98
CA TRP A 144 -20.55 21.78 4.91
C TRP A 144 -21.09 20.47 5.49
N ARG A 145 -22.35 20.16 5.17
CA ARG A 145 -23.01 18.91 5.57
C ARG A 145 -23.68 18.27 4.37
N ASP A 146 -23.62 16.95 4.34
CA ASP A 146 -24.37 16.16 3.37
C ASP A 146 -25.86 16.31 3.68
N VAL A 147 -26.67 16.60 2.66
CA VAL A 147 -28.13 16.67 2.76
C VAL A 147 -28.74 15.43 2.14
N ASN A 148 -29.95 15.06 2.59
CA ASN A 148 -30.68 13.92 2.05
C ASN A 148 -31.29 14.18 0.65
N THR A 149 -30.62 15.00 -0.15
CA THR A 149 -30.92 15.26 -1.56
C THR A 149 -29.83 14.58 -2.37
N SER A 150 -30.20 13.72 -3.30
CA SER A 150 -29.19 13.10 -4.16
C SER A 150 -28.58 14.13 -5.11
N ILE A 151 -27.31 13.95 -5.46
CA ILE A 151 -26.63 14.86 -6.38
C ILE A 151 -27.25 14.85 -7.80
N ILE A 152 -27.93 13.74 -8.14
CA ILE A 152 -28.68 13.57 -9.38
C ILE A 152 -29.93 14.46 -9.36
N GLU A 153 -30.72 14.42 -8.27
CA GLU A 153 -31.88 15.30 -8.09
C GLU A 153 -31.49 16.78 -8.06
N ALA A 154 -30.31 17.09 -7.51
CA ALA A 154 -29.75 18.44 -7.52
C ALA A 154 -29.23 18.90 -8.90
N GLY A 155 -29.20 18.01 -9.91
CA GLY A 155 -28.71 18.32 -11.26
C GLY A 155 -27.20 18.56 -11.36
N LYS A 156 -26.42 18.11 -10.37
CA LYS A 156 -24.97 18.39 -10.25
C LYS A 156 -24.08 17.24 -10.76
N GLY A 157 -24.66 16.14 -11.25
CA GLY A 157 -23.95 15.00 -11.81
C GLY A 157 -24.44 13.66 -11.25
N LEU A 158 -23.63 12.60 -11.43
CA LEU A 158 -23.98 11.24 -11.02
C LEU A 158 -23.59 10.93 -9.58
N ALA A 159 -22.41 11.40 -9.15
CA ALA A 159 -21.87 11.20 -7.81
C ALA A 159 -20.75 12.21 -7.54
N ARG A 160 -20.51 12.55 -6.28
CA ARG A 160 -19.40 13.40 -5.85
C ARG A 160 -18.20 12.55 -5.47
N LEU A 161 -17.07 12.74 -6.14
CA LEU A 161 -15.80 12.11 -5.73
C LEU A 161 -15.31 12.74 -4.41
N THR A 162 -15.25 11.94 -3.34
CA THR A 162 -14.80 12.40 -2.02
C THR A 162 -13.33 12.07 -1.78
N SER A 163 -12.84 10.98 -2.34
CA SER A 163 -11.42 10.61 -2.30
C SER A 163 -11.01 9.80 -3.52
N LEU A 164 -9.75 9.95 -3.92
CA LEU A 164 -9.12 9.14 -4.95
C LEU A 164 -7.66 8.91 -4.57
N ASN A 165 -7.23 7.67 -4.62
CA ASN A 165 -5.84 7.27 -4.46
C ASN A 165 -5.46 6.41 -5.66
N LEU A 166 -4.50 6.87 -6.44
CA LEU A 166 -3.97 6.16 -7.59
C LEU A 166 -2.50 5.87 -7.32
N GLN A 167 -2.13 4.61 -7.47
CA GLN A 167 -0.77 4.13 -7.33
C GLN A 167 -0.39 3.36 -8.58
N MET A 168 0.71 3.77 -9.20
CA MET A 168 1.25 3.14 -10.38
C MET A 168 2.75 2.90 -10.16
N GLY A 169 3.18 1.65 -10.12
CA GLY A 169 4.56 1.26 -9.85
C GLY A 169 5.16 0.39 -10.95
N SER A 170 6.45 0.51 -11.20
CA SER A 170 7.18 -0.35 -12.13
C SER A 170 8.56 -0.66 -11.56
N ARG A 171 9.07 -1.87 -11.83
CA ARG A 171 10.38 -2.33 -11.35
C ARG A 171 11.14 -3.01 -12.48
N PHE A 172 12.37 -2.56 -12.69
CA PHE A 172 13.30 -3.03 -13.69
C PHE A 172 14.55 -3.55 -12.99
N SER A 173 15.16 -4.61 -13.52
CA SER A 173 16.40 -5.17 -12.99
C SER A 173 17.32 -5.68 -14.11
N SER A 174 18.56 -6.04 -13.75
CA SER A 174 19.53 -6.63 -14.69
C SER A 174 19.06 -7.91 -15.37
N ASP A 175 18.15 -8.64 -14.73
CA ASP A 175 17.56 -9.88 -15.26
C ASP A 175 16.27 -9.61 -16.07
N GLY A 176 15.96 -8.33 -16.30
CA GLY A 176 14.76 -7.86 -16.99
C GLY A 176 13.73 -7.26 -16.04
N VAL A 177 12.50 -7.14 -16.54
CA VAL A 177 11.36 -6.63 -15.78
C VAL A 177 10.83 -7.74 -14.87
N SER A 178 10.83 -7.51 -13.56
CA SER A 178 10.28 -8.46 -12.58
C SER A 178 9.06 -7.84 -11.90
N PRO A 179 7.89 -8.48 -11.94
CA PRO A 179 6.75 -8.03 -11.16
C PRO A 179 7.10 -8.03 -9.67
N THR A 180 6.74 -6.96 -8.97
CA THR A 180 6.74 -6.95 -7.51
C THR A 180 5.70 -7.97 -7.05
N GLN A 181 6.12 -9.17 -6.70
CA GLN A 181 5.22 -10.16 -6.10
C GLN A 181 4.80 -9.67 -4.71
N THR A 182 3.66 -8.99 -4.63
CA THR A 182 2.97 -8.78 -3.36
C THR A 182 2.54 -10.15 -2.83
N GLY A 183 3.15 -10.57 -1.72
CA GLY A 183 3.08 -11.93 -1.21
C GLY A 183 1.66 -12.51 -1.09
N ARG A 184 1.50 -13.71 -1.63
CA ARG A 184 0.86 -14.80 -0.90
C ARG A 184 1.94 -15.83 -0.67
N SER A 185 2.32 -16.01 0.60
CA SER A 185 2.93 -17.24 1.08
C SER A 185 1.89 -18.37 0.94
N ALA A 186 1.58 -18.76 -0.29
CA ALA A 186 1.12 -20.11 -0.57
C ALA A 186 2.41 -20.92 -0.60
N GLN A 187 2.63 -21.64 0.50
CA GLN A 187 3.66 -22.65 0.64
C GLN A 187 3.32 -23.76 -0.35
N ASP A 188 3.64 -23.54 -1.63
CA ASP A 188 3.51 -24.52 -2.68
C ASP A 188 4.76 -25.41 -2.61
N THR A 189 4.62 -26.51 -1.87
CA THR A 189 5.64 -27.54 -1.60
C THR A 189 6.16 -28.24 -2.87
N ALA A 190 5.75 -27.80 -4.07
CA ALA A 190 6.19 -28.33 -5.35
C ALA A 190 7.56 -27.81 -5.80
N SER A 191 7.98 -26.60 -5.41
CA SER A 191 9.27 -26.02 -5.83
C SER A 191 10.48 -26.52 -5.02
N THR A 192 10.24 -27.20 -3.89
CA THR A 192 11.30 -27.72 -3.00
C THR A 192 11.90 -29.05 -3.47
N ARG A 193 11.22 -29.80 -4.35
CA ARG A 193 11.73 -31.07 -4.87
C ARG A 193 12.92 -30.90 -5.82
N ASP A 194 12.91 -29.84 -6.64
CA ASP A 194 14.00 -29.56 -7.57
C ASP A 194 15.25 -29.01 -6.85
N ASP A 195 15.06 -28.17 -5.81
CA ASP A 195 16.18 -27.69 -4.99
C ASP A 195 16.79 -28.81 -4.13
N LEU A 196 15.98 -29.68 -3.52
CA LEU A 196 16.51 -30.80 -2.73
C LEU A 196 17.20 -31.85 -3.60
N ARG A 197 16.66 -32.16 -4.79
CA ARG A 197 17.29 -33.07 -5.74
C ARG A 197 18.60 -32.49 -6.29
N SER A 198 18.64 -31.20 -6.65
CA SER A 198 19.88 -30.54 -7.12
C SER A 198 20.95 -30.40 -6.03
N ARG A 199 20.56 -30.33 -4.75
CA ARG A 199 21.49 -30.39 -3.61
C ARG A 199 21.99 -31.82 -3.34
N PHE A 200 21.14 -32.82 -3.54
CA PHE A 200 21.52 -34.22 -3.37
C PHE A 200 22.44 -34.70 -4.51
N GLU A 201 22.16 -34.34 -5.76
CA GLU A 201 23.03 -34.60 -6.91
C GLU A 201 24.40 -33.90 -6.77
N ARG A 202 24.44 -32.67 -6.23
CA ARG A 202 25.70 -31.99 -5.89
C ARG A 202 26.51 -32.68 -4.79
N ARG A 203 25.85 -33.35 -3.84
CA ARG A 203 26.55 -34.07 -2.76
C ARG A 203 27.04 -35.44 -3.22
N VAL A 204 26.27 -36.16 -4.04
CA VAL A 204 26.63 -37.51 -4.52
C VAL A 204 27.69 -37.46 -5.64
N ASN A 205 27.69 -36.40 -6.47
CA ASN A 205 28.68 -36.18 -7.52
C ASN A 205 29.65 -35.03 -7.17
N THR A 206 30.17 -35.02 -5.95
CA THR A 206 31.26 -34.09 -5.59
C THR A 206 32.54 -34.58 -6.28
N LEU A 207 32.75 -34.19 -7.54
CA LEU A 207 34.11 -34.10 -8.06
C LEU A 207 34.76 -32.96 -7.27
N GLU A 208 35.81 -33.25 -6.50
CA GLU A 208 36.63 -32.22 -5.87
C GLU A 208 37.01 -31.22 -6.96
N GLN A 209 36.46 -30.01 -6.85
CA GLN A 209 36.84 -28.93 -7.74
C GLN A 209 38.25 -28.52 -7.30
N GLU A 210 39.23 -29.13 -7.95
CA GLU A 210 40.66 -28.84 -7.80
C GLU A 210 40.84 -27.32 -7.84
N SER A 211 41.39 -26.77 -6.76
CA SER A 211 41.69 -25.34 -6.67
C SER A 211 42.62 -24.96 -7.81
N ASP A 212 42.15 -24.15 -8.75
CA ASP A 212 42.93 -23.67 -9.89
C ASP A 212 43.87 -22.54 -9.43
N ILE A 213 44.94 -22.94 -8.72
CA ILE A 213 45.90 -22.02 -8.08
C ILE A 213 46.71 -21.25 -9.15
N PHE A 214 46.77 -21.78 -10.37
CA PHE A 214 47.57 -21.22 -11.48
C PHE A 214 46.72 -20.49 -12.53
N GLY A 215 45.40 -20.60 -12.48
CA GLY A 215 44.50 -19.88 -13.38
C GLY A 215 44.35 -20.51 -14.77
N ASP A 216 44.76 -21.78 -14.93
CA ASP A 216 44.83 -22.46 -16.22
C ASP A 216 43.47 -23.00 -16.68
N ARG A 217 42.50 -23.12 -15.77
CA ARG A 217 41.15 -23.66 -16.02
C ARG A 217 40.02 -22.67 -15.72
N SER A 218 40.34 -21.54 -15.10
CA SER A 218 39.42 -20.43 -14.89
C SER A 218 39.27 -19.66 -16.21
N PRO A 219 38.04 -19.36 -16.66
CA PRO A 219 37.86 -18.48 -17.81
C PRO A 219 38.59 -17.18 -17.48
N GLY A 220 39.66 -16.85 -18.23
CA GLY A 220 40.46 -15.62 -18.04
C GLY A 220 39.66 -14.31 -18.18
N TRP A 221 38.36 -14.43 -18.43
CA TRP A 221 37.36 -13.38 -18.42
C TRP A 221 36.09 -13.89 -17.73
N SER A 222 35.72 -13.27 -16.61
CA SER A 222 34.37 -13.38 -16.04
C SER A 222 33.58 -12.15 -16.49
N PRO A 223 32.35 -12.30 -17.02
CA PRO A 223 31.53 -11.15 -17.37
C PRO A 223 31.34 -10.28 -16.13
N LEU A 224 31.55 -8.97 -16.30
CA LEU A 224 31.30 -7.99 -15.25
C LEU A 224 29.78 -7.94 -14.98
N ALA A 225 29.30 -8.76 -14.04
CA ALA A 225 27.92 -8.72 -13.59
C ALA A 225 27.75 -7.54 -12.63
N MET A 226 27.22 -6.43 -13.15
CA MET A 226 26.76 -5.28 -12.35
C MET A 226 25.24 -5.37 -12.22
N PRO A 227 24.69 -6.20 -11.31
CA PRO A 227 23.25 -6.27 -11.14
C PRO A 227 22.74 -4.92 -10.66
N TRP A 228 21.72 -4.42 -11.34
CA TRP A 228 21.05 -3.18 -11.03
C TRP A 228 19.56 -3.41 -10.91
N GLU A 229 18.91 -2.53 -10.16
CA GLU A 229 17.47 -2.52 -9.96
C GLU A 229 17.01 -1.08 -9.91
N VAL A 230 15.98 -0.73 -10.67
CA VAL A 230 15.32 0.57 -10.61
C VAL A 230 13.82 0.34 -10.46
N SER A 231 13.23 0.93 -9.43
CA SER A 231 11.79 1.02 -9.26
C SER A 231 11.33 2.46 -9.23
N GLY A 232 10.18 2.70 -9.84
CA GLY A 232 9.50 3.98 -9.85
C GLY A 232 8.05 3.79 -9.47
N GLN A 233 7.51 4.67 -8.64
CA GLN A 233 6.11 4.67 -8.25
C GLN A 233 5.54 6.08 -8.33
N ILE A 234 4.41 6.25 -9.01
CA ILE A 234 3.61 7.46 -9.03
C ILE A 234 2.44 7.27 -8.09
N ILE A 235 2.26 8.19 -7.16
CA ILE A 235 1.20 8.20 -6.16
C ILE A 235 0.44 9.51 -6.32
N TYR A 236 -0.83 9.43 -6.72
CA TYR A 236 -1.76 10.55 -6.70
C TYR A 236 -2.75 10.34 -5.57
N SER A 237 -2.93 11.35 -4.72
CA SER A 237 -3.89 11.34 -3.63
C SER A 237 -4.75 12.59 -3.70
N LEU A 238 -6.07 12.41 -3.67
CA LEU A 238 -7.07 13.46 -3.62
C LEU A 238 -7.98 13.18 -2.44
N SER A 239 -8.18 14.19 -1.60
CA SER A 239 -9.16 14.20 -0.52
C SER A 239 -9.99 15.47 -0.63
N ARG A 240 -11.31 15.29 -0.75
CA ARG A 240 -12.29 16.38 -0.87
C ARG A 240 -13.49 16.07 0.03
N PRO A 241 -13.35 16.17 1.37
CA PRO A 241 -14.48 15.98 2.29
C PRO A 241 -15.58 17.03 2.06
N ASN A 242 -15.21 18.27 1.74
CA ASN A 242 -16.12 19.34 1.37
C ASN A 242 -15.57 20.20 0.21
N PRO A 243 -16.37 21.09 -0.41
CA PRO A 243 -15.96 21.83 -1.60
C PRO A 243 -14.81 22.81 -1.37
N GLU A 244 -14.66 23.32 -0.14
CA GLU A 244 -13.64 24.32 0.23
C GLU A 244 -12.32 23.69 0.69
N LEU A 245 -12.36 22.47 1.22
CA LEU A 245 -11.19 21.72 1.66
C LEU A 245 -10.87 20.63 0.65
N THR A 246 -10.08 20.99 -0.37
CA THR A 246 -9.49 20.03 -1.30
C THR A 246 -7.99 19.92 -1.03
N SER A 247 -7.56 18.72 -0.65
CA SER A 247 -6.15 18.37 -0.56
C SER A 247 -5.79 17.44 -1.71
N GLN A 248 -4.74 17.78 -2.45
CA GLN A 248 -4.22 16.94 -3.52
C GLN A 248 -2.70 16.86 -3.43
N SER A 249 -2.16 15.68 -3.72
CA SER A 249 -0.72 15.47 -3.87
C SER A 249 -0.46 14.56 -5.05
N LEU A 250 0.64 14.81 -5.75
CA LEU A 250 1.14 13.96 -6.82
C LEU A 250 2.64 13.77 -6.58
N GLN A 251 3.04 12.56 -6.24
CA GLN A 251 4.41 12.24 -5.87
C GLN A 251 4.96 11.14 -6.76
N ALA A 252 6.22 11.28 -7.18
CA ALA A 252 6.99 10.23 -7.82
C ALA A 252 8.09 9.75 -6.86
N VAL A 253 8.00 8.49 -6.42
CA VAL A 253 9.02 7.83 -5.64
C VAL A 253 9.92 7.06 -6.59
N ILE A 254 11.22 7.32 -6.54
CA ILE A 254 12.22 6.64 -7.37
C ILE A 254 13.21 5.96 -6.43
N ARG A 255 13.52 4.70 -6.71
CA ARG A 255 14.52 3.92 -5.98
C ARG A 255 15.38 3.16 -6.98
N GLY A 256 16.68 3.35 -6.92
CA GLY A 256 17.66 2.64 -7.72
C GLY A 256 18.68 1.97 -6.81
N SER A 257 19.19 0.82 -7.22
CA SER A 257 20.39 0.25 -6.62
C SER A 257 21.23 -0.47 -7.66
N VAL A 258 22.54 -0.41 -7.51
CA VAL A 258 23.50 -1.07 -8.39
C VAL A 258 24.63 -1.65 -7.56
N SER A 259 25.01 -2.88 -7.86
CA SER A 259 26.23 -3.50 -7.32
C SER A 259 27.36 -3.25 -8.30
N LEU A 260 28.19 -2.23 -8.02
CA LEU A 260 29.34 -1.87 -8.86
C LEU A 260 30.42 -2.95 -8.84
N THR A 261 30.60 -3.61 -7.68
CA THR A 261 31.48 -4.77 -7.50
C THR A 261 30.79 -5.77 -6.55
N PRO A 262 31.26 -7.02 -6.42
CA PRO A 262 30.73 -7.97 -5.43
C PRO A 262 30.77 -7.45 -3.98
N THR A 263 31.61 -6.46 -3.71
CA THR A 263 31.77 -5.85 -2.39
C THR A 263 31.19 -4.44 -2.28
N THR A 264 30.76 -3.80 -3.38
CA THR A 264 30.31 -2.41 -3.38
C THR A 264 28.91 -2.28 -3.95
N ARG A 265 27.97 -1.80 -3.13
CA ARG A 265 26.59 -1.50 -3.52
C ARG A 265 26.30 -0.03 -3.33
N VAL A 266 25.68 0.58 -4.33
CA VAL A 266 25.15 1.95 -4.27
C VAL A 266 23.64 1.89 -4.41
N GLY A 267 22.93 2.53 -3.49
CA GLY A 267 21.49 2.75 -3.51
C GLY A 267 21.21 4.25 -3.61
N VAL A 268 20.17 4.61 -4.36
CA VAL A 268 19.65 5.96 -4.44
C VAL A 268 18.15 5.87 -4.27
N SER A 269 17.56 6.71 -3.43
CA SER A 269 16.12 6.86 -3.36
C SER A 269 15.74 8.32 -3.20
N GLY A 270 14.56 8.68 -3.66
CA GLY A 270 14.05 10.04 -3.51
C GLY A 270 12.58 10.09 -3.84
N THR A 271 11.92 11.12 -3.32
CA THR A 271 10.53 11.43 -3.65
C THR A 271 10.48 12.79 -4.31
N VAL A 272 9.85 12.92 -5.46
CA VAL A 272 9.63 14.20 -6.14
C VAL A 272 8.15 14.54 -6.00
N ASP A 273 7.84 15.70 -5.44
CA ASP A 273 6.49 16.26 -5.55
C ASP A 273 6.34 16.87 -6.95
N LEU A 274 5.52 16.23 -7.77
CA LEU A 274 5.30 16.60 -9.17
C LEU A 274 4.43 17.85 -9.32
N LEU A 275 3.71 18.27 -8.26
CA LEU A 275 2.93 19.51 -8.29
C LEU A 275 3.82 20.74 -8.07
N SER A 276 4.75 20.65 -7.12
CA SER A 276 5.68 21.74 -6.79
C SER A 276 7.03 21.65 -7.51
N GLY A 277 7.34 20.49 -8.10
CA GLY A 277 8.63 20.19 -8.72
C GLY A 277 9.77 19.95 -7.71
N GLN A 278 9.47 19.87 -6.42
CA GLN A 278 10.50 19.78 -5.37
C GLN A 278 10.95 18.34 -5.11
N LEU A 279 12.26 18.14 -5.02
CA LEU A 279 12.86 16.89 -4.58
C LEU A 279 12.88 16.82 -3.04
N ILE A 280 12.14 15.87 -2.50
CA ILE A 280 11.94 15.61 -1.08
C ILE A 280 12.86 14.49 -0.64
N ASN A 281 13.74 14.79 0.32
CA ASN A 281 14.60 13.85 1.05
C ASN A 281 15.26 12.77 0.16
N PRO A 282 16.07 13.15 -0.84
CA PRO A 282 16.87 12.17 -1.55
C PRO A 282 17.91 11.56 -0.62
N ILE A 283 18.11 10.26 -0.74
CA ILE A 283 19.06 9.48 0.05
C ILE A 283 19.95 8.72 -0.92
N ILE A 284 21.26 8.80 -0.69
CA ILE A 284 22.27 8.03 -1.38
C ILE A 284 22.96 7.15 -0.33
N ASP A 285 22.87 5.84 -0.52
CA ASP A 285 23.46 4.83 0.33
C ASP A 285 24.63 4.16 -0.40
N VAL A 286 25.81 4.14 0.20
CA VAL A 286 26.97 3.42 -0.35
C VAL A 286 27.45 2.43 0.70
N THR A 287 27.48 1.16 0.33
CA THR A 287 28.04 0.09 1.18
C THR A 287 29.23 -0.53 0.48
N LYS A 288 30.37 -0.60 1.17
CA LYS A 288 31.60 -1.25 0.69
C LYS A 288 32.12 -2.24 1.73
N GLN A 289 32.24 -3.50 1.35
CA GLN A 289 32.87 -4.55 2.14
C GLN A 289 34.35 -4.66 1.79
N ILE A 290 35.19 -4.75 2.81
CA ILE A 290 36.64 -4.81 2.69
C ILE A 290 37.12 -5.93 3.61
N HIS A 291 37.01 -7.18 3.15
CA HIS A 291 37.40 -8.39 3.89
C HIS A 291 36.78 -8.48 5.30
N CYS A 292 37.46 -7.96 6.33
CA CYS A 292 36.97 -7.92 7.72
C CYS A 292 36.35 -6.58 8.13
N TRP A 293 36.28 -5.61 7.22
CA TRP A 293 35.77 -4.27 7.47
C TRP A 293 34.57 -3.97 6.59
N TYR A 294 33.69 -3.09 7.07
CA TYR A 294 32.61 -2.53 6.26
C TYR A 294 32.61 -1.02 6.38
N LEU A 295 32.25 -0.38 5.27
CA LEU A 295 32.00 1.04 5.17
C LEU A 295 30.56 1.24 4.71
N THR A 296 29.80 2.04 5.45
CA THR A 296 28.46 2.48 5.05
C THR A 296 28.41 4.00 5.08
N LEU A 297 27.99 4.60 3.98
CA LEU A 297 27.72 6.03 3.86
C LEU A 297 26.23 6.20 3.56
N ASN A 298 25.52 6.91 4.42
CA ASN A 298 24.18 7.42 4.16
C ASN A 298 24.30 8.93 3.94
N TRP A 299 23.88 9.42 2.79
CA TRP A 299 24.03 10.82 2.41
C TRP A 299 22.71 11.42 1.91
N VAL A 300 22.30 12.51 2.54
CA VAL A 300 21.15 13.32 2.17
C VAL A 300 21.67 14.65 1.62
N PRO A 301 21.71 14.86 0.30
CA PRO A 301 22.35 16.04 -0.28
C PRO A 301 21.55 17.33 -0.11
N VAL A 302 20.21 17.25 -0.04
CA VAL A 302 19.31 18.41 0.01
C VAL A 302 18.16 18.19 0.98
N GLY A 303 17.49 19.28 1.38
CA GLY A 303 16.36 19.26 2.32
C GLY A 303 16.75 19.61 3.74
N PHE A 304 15.77 19.54 4.65
CA PHE A 304 15.95 19.89 6.06
C PHE A 304 16.97 18.97 6.77
N ASN A 305 16.95 17.69 6.43
CA ASN A 305 17.85 16.67 6.97
C ASN A 305 19.14 16.51 6.16
N ARG A 306 19.57 17.54 5.40
CA ARG A 306 20.80 17.48 4.61
C ARG A 306 21.98 17.09 5.50
N GLY A 307 22.85 16.21 5.04
CA GLY A 307 23.92 15.71 5.89
C GLY A 307 24.40 14.34 5.45
N PHE A 308 25.43 13.83 6.11
CA PHE A 308 25.88 12.47 5.87
C PHE A 308 26.21 11.77 7.19
N PHE A 309 26.10 10.45 7.16
CA PHE A 309 26.53 9.55 8.21
C PHE A 309 27.42 8.47 7.57
N LEU A 310 28.72 8.56 7.86
CA LEU A 310 29.72 7.58 7.46
C LEU A 310 30.05 6.71 8.66
N ARG A 311 30.03 5.39 8.48
CA ARG A 311 30.45 4.42 9.48
C ARG A 311 31.46 3.48 8.85
N PHE A 312 32.63 3.40 9.47
CA PHE A 312 33.65 2.41 9.15
C PHE A 312 33.86 1.52 10.37
N GLY A 313 33.77 0.21 10.23
CA GLY A 313 33.96 -0.68 11.38
C GLY A 313 34.27 -2.12 11.02
N ALA A 314 34.67 -2.90 12.03
CA ALA A 314 34.97 -4.31 11.88
C ALA A 314 33.67 -5.15 11.74
N SER A 315 33.65 -6.08 10.80
CA SER A 315 32.51 -6.97 10.53
C SER A 315 32.35 -8.07 11.58
N ALA A 316 33.42 -8.40 12.33
CA ALA A 316 33.39 -9.44 13.36
C ALA A 316 32.55 -9.00 14.57
N ALA A 317 31.67 -9.88 15.05
CA ALA A 317 30.80 -9.58 16.19
C ALA A 317 31.57 -9.30 17.50
N GLN A 318 32.81 -9.78 17.60
CA GLN A 318 33.72 -9.57 18.73
C GLN A 318 34.38 -8.19 18.72
N LEU A 319 34.38 -7.49 17.57
CA LEU A 319 35.03 -6.18 17.38
C LEU A 319 34.02 -5.07 17.11
N ARG A 320 32.79 -5.21 17.63
CA ARG A 320 31.69 -4.25 17.42
C ARG A 320 32.01 -2.83 17.91
N ASP A 321 32.92 -2.71 18.87
CA ASP A 321 33.36 -1.43 19.43
C ASP A 321 34.38 -0.71 18.54
N LEU A 322 34.99 -1.42 17.58
CA LEU A 322 35.93 -0.84 16.63
C LEU A 322 35.18 -0.19 15.46
N VAL A 323 34.53 0.92 15.76
CA VAL A 323 33.72 1.70 14.81
C VAL A 323 34.16 3.15 14.84
N ILE A 324 34.41 3.71 13.66
CA ILE A 324 34.71 5.12 13.44
C ILE A 324 33.49 5.74 12.73
N PRO A 325 32.59 6.40 13.47
CA PRO A 325 31.50 7.17 12.88
C PRO A 325 31.97 8.60 12.56
N LYS A 326 31.57 9.11 11.39
CA LYS A 326 31.71 10.52 11.03
C LYS A 326 30.37 11.01 10.52
N GLN A 327 29.84 12.05 11.14
CA GLN A 327 28.55 12.61 10.77
C GLN A 327 28.63 14.10 10.52
N SER A 328 27.82 14.59 9.60
CA SER A 328 27.56 16.01 9.42
C SER A 328 26.06 16.17 9.36
N THR A 329 25.46 16.75 10.39
CA THR A 329 24.04 17.09 10.41
C THR A 329 23.87 18.56 10.78
N PRO A 330 22.83 19.24 10.26
CA PRO A 330 22.56 20.65 10.54
C PRO A 330 22.12 20.89 11.98
N LEU A 331 21.70 19.86 12.71
CA LEU A 331 21.29 19.94 14.12
C LEU A 331 22.47 19.96 15.12
N PHE A 332 23.67 19.55 14.69
CA PHE A 332 24.88 19.53 15.54
C PHE A 332 25.94 20.56 15.07
N ARG A 333 25.51 21.66 14.44
CA ARG A 333 26.36 22.81 14.13
C ARG A 333 26.16 23.92 15.14
#